data_AF-A0A6M7Y375-F1
#
_entry.id   AF-A0A6M7Y375-F1
#
_cell.length_a   1.000
_cell.length_b   1.000
_cell.length_c   1.000
_cell.angle_alpha   90.00
_cell.angle_beta   90.00
_cell.angle_gamma   90.00
#
_symmetry.space_group_name_H-M   'P 1'
#
loop_
_entity.id
_entity.type
_entity.pdbx_description
1 polymer ?
#
loop_
_entity_poly.entity_id
_entity_poly.type
_entity_poly.pdbx_seq_one_letter_code
_entity_poly.pdbx_strand_id
1 'polypeptide(L)'
;MGTYRLPNQWQGQRLRRLRGDKRHTAVLAIGCGMTVHQFNKLPADKQHEVHKAYLALMSSANVVPLADPLPADTRAIPRGHLSLEQKMAIGRWLLHQKATLPHGHFGPWLDKQEGLSRSMASQCMALAKGSEGEHRTA
;
A
#
# COMPACT_ATOMS: atom_id res chain seq x y z
N MET A 1 -21.07 8.89 25.69
CA MET A 1 -20.33 7.84 24.98
C MET A 1 -19.60 8.49 23.82
N GLY A 2 -18.27 8.63 23.92
CA GLY A 2 -17.46 9.24 22.86
C GLY A 2 -17.06 8.19 21.84
N THR A 3 -17.17 8.51 20.56
CA THR A 3 -16.69 7.66 19.47
C THR A 3 -15.16 7.62 19.48
N TYR A 4 -14.57 6.42 19.58
CA TYR A 4 -13.13 6.24 19.41
C TYR A 4 -12.79 6.21 17.92
N ARG A 5 -11.89 7.08 17.47
CA ARG A 5 -11.39 7.12 16.09
C ARG A 5 -9.93 6.73 16.01
N LEU A 6 -9.57 6.05 14.95
CA LEU A 6 -8.18 5.77 14.64
C LEU A 6 -7.41 7.07 14.33
N PRO A 7 -6.18 7.25 14.85
CA PRO A 7 -5.35 8.38 14.49
C PRO A 7 -5.08 8.40 12.99
N ASN A 8 -5.27 9.55 12.34
CA ASN A 8 -4.96 9.71 10.92
C ASN A 8 -3.45 9.79 10.66
N GLN A 9 -3.05 9.79 9.38
CA GLN A 9 -1.66 9.76 8.93
C GLN A 9 -0.78 10.85 9.59
N TRP A 10 -1.28 12.08 9.70
CA TRP A 10 -0.53 13.20 10.28
C TRP A 10 -0.38 13.07 11.81
N GLN A 11 -1.39 12.57 12.52
CA GLN A 11 -1.31 12.24 13.95
C GLN A 11 -0.36 11.06 14.19
N GLY A 12 -0.38 10.07 13.31
CA GLY A 12 0.51 8.92 13.33
C GLY A 12 1.98 9.31 13.18
N GLN A 13 2.31 10.28 12.32
CA GLN A 13 3.69 10.77 12.15
C GLN A 13 4.23 11.44 13.43
N ARG A 14 3.38 12.18 14.15
CA ARG A 14 3.74 12.77 15.45
C ARG A 14 3.91 11.71 16.54
N LEU A 15 3.06 10.68 16.54
CA LEU A 15 3.14 9.53 17.44
C LEU A 15 4.40 8.68 17.24
N ARG A 16 4.94 8.59 16.02
CA ARG A 16 6.20 7.87 15.73
C ARG A 16 7.41 8.48 16.44
N ARG A 17 7.35 9.75 16.85
CA ARG A 17 8.42 10.43 17.61
C ARG A 17 8.42 10.02 19.09
N LEU A 18 7.33 9.46 19.60
CA LEU A 18 7.21 8.96 20.97
C LEU A 18 7.59 7.47 21.02
N ARG A 19 8.25 7.05 22.10
CA ARG A 19 8.68 5.66 22.32
C ARG A 19 7.95 5.03 23.52
N GLY A 20 7.72 3.71 23.44
CA GLY A 20 7.19 2.90 24.54
C GLY A 20 5.78 3.28 24.97
N ASP A 21 5.50 3.13 26.27
CA ASP A 21 4.17 3.33 26.87
C ASP A 21 3.60 4.72 26.64
N LYS A 22 4.47 5.75 26.57
CA LYS A 22 4.07 7.13 26.25
C LYS A 22 3.41 7.24 24.87
N ARG A 23 3.81 6.39 23.91
CA ARG A 23 3.18 6.30 22.59
C ARG A 23 1.80 5.65 22.69
N HIS A 24 1.68 4.57 23.48
CA HIS A 24 0.42 3.85 23.66
C HIS A 24 -0.64 4.76 24.31
N THR A 25 -0.31 5.41 25.42
CA THR A 25 -1.21 6.37 26.09
C THR A 25 -1.61 7.52 25.16
N ALA A 26 -0.68 8.02 24.35
CA ALA A 26 -0.98 9.07 23.37
C ALA A 26 -1.92 8.61 22.26
N VAL A 27 -1.81 7.36 21.80
CA VAL A 27 -2.76 6.78 20.82
C VAL A 27 -4.17 6.69 21.41
N LEU A 28 -4.30 6.23 22.66
CA LEU A 28 -5.59 6.13 23.33
C LEU A 28 -6.24 7.51 23.53
N ALA A 29 -5.47 8.49 23.99
CA ALA A 29 -5.95 9.86 24.18
C ALA A 29 -6.39 10.53 22.87
N ILE A 30 -5.55 10.45 21.82
CA ILE A 30 -5.84 11.06 20.51
C ILE A 30 -7.08 10.41 19.87
N GLY A 31 -7.24 9.09 20.02
CA GLY A 31 -8.38 8.37 19.48
C GLY A 31 -9.71 8.76 20.14
N CYS A 32 -9.68 9.20 21.40
CA CYS A 32 -10.83 9.81 22.08
C CYS A 32 -10.95 11.33 21.87
N GLY A 33 -10.08 11.95 21.06
CA GLY A 33 -10.10 13.40 20.81
C GLY A 33 -9.64 14.26 21.99
N MET A 34 -8.92 13.68 22.95
CA MET A 34 -8.45 14.36 24.17
C MET A 34 -6.93 14.42 24.26
N THR A 35 -6.42 15.26 25.16
CA THR A 35 -4.98 15.31 25.45
C THR A 35 -4.56 14.18 26.39
N VAL A 36 -3.26 13.84 26.40
CA VAL A 36 -2.71 12.84 27.33
C VAL A 36 -2.96 13.21 28.80
N HIS A 37 -2.90 14.50 29.12
CA HIS A 37 -3.18 15.00 30.47
C HIS A 37 -4.65 14.76 30.87
N GLN A 38 -5.60 15.00 29.96
CA GLN A 38 -7.01 14.71 30.20
C GLN A 38 -7.28 13.21 30.30
N PHE A 39 -6.60 12.40 29.49
CA PHE A 39 -6.71 10.94 29.54
C PHE A 39 -6.23 10.37 30.88
N ASN A 40 -5.11 10.85 31.41
CA ASN A 40 -4.59 10.42 32.71
C ASN A 40 -5.49 10.82 33.89
N LYS A 41 -6.37 11.82 33.70
CA LYS A 41 -7.36 12.24 34.70
C LYS A 41 -8.60 11.34 34.71
N LEU A 42 -8.78 10.48 33.71
CA LEU A 42 -9.90 9.54 33.66
C LEU A 42 -9.72 8.43 34.71
N PRO A 43 -10.80 7.96 35.35
CA PRO A 43 -10.75 6.78 36.21
C PRO A 43 -10.31 5.55 35.43
N ALA A 44 -9.65 4.61 36.10
CA ALA A 44 -9.05 3.42 35.50
C ALA A 44 -10.05 2.62 34.64
N ASP A 45 -11.31 2.53 35.09
CA ASP A 45 -12.39 1.84 34.37
C ASP A 45 -12.62 2.43 32.97
N LYS A 46 -12.57 3.77 32.85
CA LYS A 46 -12.75 4.47 31.57
C LYS A 46 -11.52 4.33 30.67
N GLN A 47 -10.32 4.29 31.24
CA GLN A 47 -9.11 3.99 30.47
C GLN A 47 -9.16 2.57 29.91
N HIS A 48 -9.69 1.61 30.69
CA HIS A 48 -9.84 0.22 30.26
C HIS A 48 -10.88 0.05 29.15
N GLU A 49 -12.01 0.75 29.23
CA GLU A 49 -13.01 0.79 28.14
C GLU A 49 -12.39 1.29 26.82
N VAL A 50 -11.61 2.37 26.89
CA VAL A 50 -10.91 2.93 25.72
C VAL A 50 -9.88 1.95 25.17
N HIS A 51 -9.14 1.27 26.05
CA HIS A 51 -8.19 0.25 25.65
C HIS A 51 -8.88 -0.93 24.94
N LYS A 52 -10.03 -1.38 25.47
CA LYS A 52 -10.85 -2.43 24.86
C LYS A 52 -11.38 -2.02 23.48
N ALA A 53 -11.83 -0.77 23.33
CA ALA A 53 -12.26 -0.24 22.05
C ALA A 53 -11.11 -0.15 21.03
N TYR A 54 -9.93 0.28 21.47
CA TYR A 54 -8.73 0.27 20.63
C TYR A 54 -8.34 -1.14 20.19
N LEU A 55 -8.30 -2.11 21.10
CA LEU A 55 -8.02 -3.51 20.78
C LEU A 55 -9.07 -4.13 19.87
N ALA A 56 -10.35 -3.79 20.04
CA ALA A 56 -11.39 -4.21 19.13
C ALA A 56 -11.10 -3.69 17.71
N LEU A 57 -10.82 -2.39 17.55
CA LEU A 57 -10.52 -1.81 16.22
C LEU A 57 -9.20 -2.28 15.60
N MET A 58 -8.19 -2.59 16.42
CA MET A 58 -6.91 -3.14 15.98
C MET A 58 -6.91 -4.67 15.85
N SER A 59 -7.98 -5.34 16.29
CA SER A 59 -8.13 -6.78 16.15
C SER A 59 -8.15 -7.14 14.67
N SER A 60 -7.36 -8.14 14.30
CA SER A 60 -7.35 -8.70 12.95
C SER A 60 -8.73 -9.17 12.48
N ALA A 61 -9.66 -9.42 13.39
CA ALA A 61 -11.04 -9.78 13.09
C ALA A 61 -11.88 -8.64 12.49
N ASN A 62 -11.51 -7.37 12.72
CA ASN A 62 -12.20 -6.19 12.15
C ASN A 62 -11.53 -5.66 10.88
N VAL A 63 -10.39 -6.23 10.50
CA VAL A 63 -9.90 -6.13 9.14
C VAL A 63 -10.79 -7.06 8.32
N VAL A 64 -11.90 -6.52 7.79
CA VAL A 64 -12.51 -7.11 6.59
C VAL A 64 -11.32 -7.27 5.65
N PRO A 65 -10.95 -8.50 5.24
CA PRO A 65 -10.01 -8.66 4.15
C PRO A 65 -10.63 -7.83 3.05
N LEU A 66 -10.02 -6.70 2.75
CA LEU A 66 -10.43 -5.84 1.65
C LEU A 66 -10.49 -6.85 0.51
N ALA A 67 -11.70 -7.21 0.07
CA ALA A 67 -11.85 -8.22 -0.97
C ALA A 67 -10.86 -7.78 -2.04
N ASP A 68 -9.83 -8.61 -2.25
CA ASP A 68 -8.70 -8.20 -3.08
C ASP A 68 -9.33 -7.59 -4.31
N PRO A 69 -9.04 -6.31 -4.66
CA PRO A 69 -9.61 -5.74 -5.86
C PRO A 69 -9.26 -6.75 -6.94
N LEU A 70 -10.31 -7.36 -7.53
CA LEU A 70 -10.24 -8.48 -8.48
C LEU A 70 -8.89 -8.43 -9.16
N PRO A 71 -7.99 -9.42 -8.95
CA PRO A 71 -6.59 -9.28 -9.28
C PRO A 71 -6.53 -8.79 -10.72
N ALA A 72 -6.13 -7.53 -10.90
CA ALA A 72 -6.30 -6.84 -12.16
C ALA A 72 -5.24 -7.36 -13.12
N ASP A 73 -5.32 -8.63 -13.53
CA ASP A 73 -4.30 -9.39 -14.27
C ASP A 73 -2.86 -8.93 -13.91
N THR A 74 -2.65 -8.68 -12.61
CA THR A 74 -1.47 -7.97 -12.13
C THR A 74 -0.43 -9.04 -11.96
N ARG A 75 0.33 -9.27 -13.02
CA ARG A 75 1.42 -10.24 -13.02
C ARG A 75 2.36 -9.86 -11.87
N ALA A 76 2.54 -10.76 -10.90
CA ALA A 76 3.52 -10.58 -9.85
C ALA A 76 4.92 -10.46 -10.48
N ILE A 77 5.44 -9.24 -10.58
CA ILE A 77 6.78 -9.01 -11.14
C ILE A 77 7.79 -9.39 -10.07
N PRO A 78 8.71 -10.32 -10.36
CA PRO A 78 9.68 -10.78 -9.37
C PRO A 78 10.50 -9.59 -8.87
N ARG A 79 10.55 -9.40 -7.54
CA ARG A 79 11.38 -8.38 -6.91
C ARG A 79 12.83 -8.86 -6.89
N GLY A 80 13.73 -8.18 -7.61
CA GLY A 80 15.16 -8.52 -7.65
C GLY A 80 15.82 -8.24 -9.00
N HIS A 81 17.01 -8.81 -9.21
CA HIS A 81 17.71 -8.75 -10.50
C HIS A 81 16.98 -9.62 -11.54
N LEU A 82 16.27 -8.98 -12.45
CA LEU A 82 15.60 -9.64 -13.58
C LEU A 82 16.63 -10.05 -14.65
N SER A 83 16.57 -11.31 -15.08
CA SER A 83 17.35 -11.78 -16.23
C SER A 83 16.90 -11.10 -17.53
N LEU A 84 17.76 -11.14 -18.56
CA LEU A 84 17.44 -10.53 -19.85
C LEU A 84 16.15 -11.12 -20.48
N GLU A 85 15.98 -12.44 -20.41
CA GLU A 85 14.77 -13.12 -20.88
C GLU A 85 13.52 -12.71 -20.09
N GLN A 86 13.63 -12.57 -18.77
CA GLN A 86 12.52 -12.09 -17.94
C GLN A 86 12.12 -10.66 -18.32
N LYS A 87 13.09 -9.78 -18.58
CA LYS A 87 12.82 -8.42 -19.06
C LYS A 87 12.13 -8.43 -20.42
N MET A 88 12.53 -9.32 -21.34
CA MET A 88 11.86 -9.46 -22.64
C MET A 88 10.42 -9.98 -22.48
N ALA A 89 10.19 -10.99 -21.64
CA ALA A 89 8.85 -11.53 -21.38
C ALA A 89 7.92 -10.47 -20.75
N ILE A 90 8.44 -9.67 -19.82
CA ILE A 90 7.73 -8.53 -19.23
C ILE A 90 7.45 -7.47 -20.30
N GLY A 91 8.42 -7.16 -21.17
CA GLY A 91 8.27 -6.21 -22.26
C GLY A 91 7.17 -6.59 -23.25
N ARG A 92 7.10 -7.85 -23.67
CA ARG A 92 6.04 -8.37 -24.55
C ARG A 92 4.67 -8.27 -23.89
N TRP A 93 4.57 -8.63 -22.61
CA TRP A 93 3.34 -8.50 -21.84
C TRP A 93 2.89 -7.02 -21.74
N LEU A 94 3.82 -6.10 -21.49
CA LEU A 94 3.52 -4.65 -21.45
C LEU A 94 3.05 -4.11 -22.79
N LEU A 95 3.63 -4.58 -23.90
CA LEU A 95 3.20 -4.19 -25.25
C LEU A 95 1.79 -4.70 -25.56
N HIS A 96 1.47 -5.93 -25.17
CA HIS A 96 0.13 -6.50 -25.31
C HIS A 96 -0.90 -5.70 -24.50
N GLN A 97 -0.61 -5.43 -23.21
CA GLN A 97 -1.50 -4.63 -22.35
C GLN A 97 -1.63 -3.19 -22.83
N LYS A 98 -0.57 -2.60 -23.39
CA LYS A 98 -0.65 -1.27 -24.01
C LYS A 98 -1.57 -1.27 -25.24
N ALA A 99 -1.62 -2.35 -26.01
CA ALA A 99 -2.47 -2.46 -27.19
C ALA A 99 -3.95 -2.66 -26.85
N THR A 100 -4.26 -3.30 -25.71
CA THR A 100 -5.64 -3.48 -25.24
C THR A 100 -6.21 -2.24 -24.54
N LEU A 101 -5.35 -1.36 -24.03
CA LEU A 101 -5.76 -0.15 -23.32
C LEU A 101 -6.03 1.03 -24.26
N PRO A 102 -7.06 1.86 -23.98
CA PRO A 102 -7.28 3.11 -24.71
C PRO A 102 -6.09 4.06 -24.60
N HIS A 103 -5.92 4.92 -25.61
CA HIS A 103 -4.80 5.86 -25.65
C HIS A 103 -4.77 6.76 -24.40
N GLY A 104 -3.60 6.92 -23.78
CA GLY A 104 -3.43 7.70 -22.54
C GLY A 104 -3.67 6.93 -21.23
N HIS A 105 -4.31 5.75 -21.25
CA HIS A 105 -4.60 4.98 -20.03
C HIS A 105 -3.44 4.09 -19.54
N PHE A 106 -2.42 3.88 -20.38
CA PHE A 106 -1.29 3.02 -20.05
C PHE A 106 -0.44 3.54 -18.88
N GLY A 107 -0.23 4.86 -18.78
CA GLY A 107 0.54 5.46 -17.69
C GLY A 107 -0.11 5.27 -16.31
N PRO A 108 -1.38 5.68 -16.12
CA PRO A 108 -2.11 5.42 -14.89
C PRO A 108 -2.27 3.93 -14.56
N TRP A 109 -2.30 3.06 -15.57
CA TRP A 109 -2.35 1.62 -15.36
C TRP A 109 -1.00 1.05 -14.86
N LEU A 110 0.13 1.54 -15.38
CA LEU A 110 1.47 1.18 -14.91
C LEU A 110 1.68 1.55 -13.44
N ASP A 111 1.20 2.71 -13.02
CA ASP A 111 1.37 3.18 -11.63
C ASP A 111 0.62 2.30 -10.61
N LYS A 112 -0.37 1.51 -11.05
CA LYS A 112 -1.10 0.55 -10.22
C LYS A 112 -0.36 -0.79 -10.06
N GLN A 113 0.64 -1.06 -10.90
CA GLN A 113 1.38 -2.32 -10.86
C GLN A 113 2.46 -2.25 -9.77
N GLU A 114 2.32 -3.05 -8.72
CA GLU A 114 3.31 -3.08 -7.65
C GLU A 114 4.64 -3.68 -8.11
N GLY A 115 5.75 -2.95 -7.87
CA GLY A 115 7.10 -3.42 -8.21
C GLY A 115 7.58 -3.10 -9.62
N LEU A 116 6.79 -2.38 -10.43
CA LEU A 116 7.19 -1.91 -11.75
C LEU A 116 7.38 -0.40 -11.78
N SER A 117 8.61 0.07 -11.97
CA SER A 117 8.86 1.49 -12.23
C SER A 117 8.61 1.83 -13.71
N ARG A 118 8.20 3.08 -13.99
CA ARG A 118 8.01 3.57 -15.37
C ARG A 118 9.28 3.43 -16.23
N SER A 119 10.46 3.65 -15.64
CA SER A 119 11.74 3.48 -16.31
C SER A 119 12.03 2.03 -16.64
N MET A 120 11.74 1.10 -15.72
CA MET A 120 11.90 -0.33 -15.94
C MET A 120 10.94 -0.86 -17.00
N ALA A 121 9.68 -0.41 -16.99
CA ALA A 121 8.70 -0.72 -18.01
C ALA A 121 9.19 -0.30 -19.41
N SER A 122 9.66 0.95 -19.52
CA SER A 122 10.18 1.50 -20.78
C SER A 122 11.39 0.70 -21.29
N GLN A 123 12.33 0.33 -20.40
CA GLN A 123 13.49 -0.48 -20.75
C GLN A 123 13.09 -1.88 -21.25
N CYS A 124 12.16 -2.55 -20.56
CA CYS A 124 11.68 -3.88 -20.96
C CYS A 124 10.95 -3.86 -22.31
N MET A 125 10.09 -2.87 -22.53
CA MET A 125 9.38 -2.69 -23.80
C MET A 125 10.35 -2.40 -24.96
N ALA A 126 11.40 -1.59 -24.73
CA ALA A 126 12.42 -1.32 -25.74
C ALA A 126 13.20 -2.58 -26.12
N LEU A 127 13.59 -3.41 -25.15
CA LEU A 127 14.25 -4.69 -25.38
C LEU A 127 13.36 -5.67 -26.16
N ALA A 128 12.08 -5.78 -25.79
CA ALA A 128 11.13 -6.62 -26.52
C ALA A 128 10.92 -6.16 -27.97
N LYS A 129 10.79 -4.84 -28.19
CA LYS A 129 10.60 -4.26 -29.51
C LYS A 129 11.84 -4.42 -30.41
N GLY A 130 13.04 -4.38 -29.83
CA GLY A 130 14.29 -4.72 -30.53
C GLY A 130 14.32 -6.17 -31.00
N SER A 131 13.91 -7.10 -30.14
CA SER A 131 13.87 -8.54 -30.48
C SER A 131 12.83 -8.92 -31.55
N GLU A 132 11.71 -8.19 -31.63
CA GLU A 132 10.69 -8.39 -32.68
C GLU A 132 11.14 -7.87 -34.05
N GLY A 133 12.03 -6.87 -34.09
CA GLY A 133 12.65 -6.41 -35.33
C GLY A 133 13.60 -7.45 -35.93
N GLU A 134 14.37 -8.13 -35.08
CA GLU A 134 15.37 -9.11 -35.49
C GLU A 134 14.75 -10.42 -36.03
N HIS A 135 13.60 -10.82 -35.49
CA HIS A 135 12.82 -11.97 -36.00
C HIS A 135 12.06 -11.72 -37.32
N ARG A 136 11.96 -10.46 -37.78
CA ARG A 136 11.30 -10.11 -39.06
C ARG A 136 12.29 -9.97 -40.23
N THR A 137 13.58 -10.05 -39.97
CA THR A 137 14.66 -9.86 -40.95
C THR A 137 15.54 -11.11 -41.13
N ALA A 138 15.06 -12.30 -40.77
CA ALA A 138 15.72 -13.58 -40.99
C ALA A 138 14.84 -14.50 -41.85
#